data_AF-A0A2D9NEC2-F1
#
_entry.id   AF-A0A2D9NEC2-F1
#
_cell.length_a   1.000
_cell.length_b   1.000
_cell.length_c   1.000
_cell.angle_alpha   90.00
_cell.angle_beta   90.00
_cell.angle_gamma   90.00
#
_symmetry.space_group_name_H-M   'P 1'
#
loop_
_entity.id
_entity.type
_entity.pdbx_description
1 polymer ?
#
loop_
_entity_poly.entity_id
_entity_poly.type
_entity_poly.pdbx_seq_one_letter_code
_entity_poly.pdbx_strand_id
1 'polypeptide(L)'
;MLNLYRWLMDADNGATDVLQDLEEEPDVNDWVEIFWGCFLVAIGLHRLFHPGDLLDDSAMRWIAGGVVGLGIAWIGHGLKDMMVKETRRATAALLNGEASPSVDYSLIRDVLLHPSEYRTFLQFAYEQAFSDGILTEEEMEELSEIAKALDLNDPEVSRIATIAAINSALADGQVSEAERILIHNAAIPLGFSDEQFKSIDSALEDGVIDDNERKMLMEMIGGLQNEEE
;
A
#
# COMPACT_ATOMS: atom_id res chain seq x y z
N MET A 1 41.66 -9.73 -17.19
CA MET A 1 41.13 -10.94 -16.51
C MET A 1 41.25 -10.89 -14.98
N LEU A 2 42.31 -10.32 -14.39
CA LEU A 2 42.46 -10.25 -12.91
C LEU A 2 41.42 -9.37 -12.19
N ASN A 3 40.93 -8.30 -12.82
CA ASN A 3 39.93 -7.41 -12.19
C ASN A 3 38.52 -8.00 -12.13
N LEU A 4 38.17 -8.87 -13.09
CA LEU A 4 36.85 -9.51 -13.13
C LEU A 4 36.74 -10.59 -12.04
N TYR A 5 37.82 -11.34 -11.80
CA TYR A 5 37.89 -12.34 -10.72
C TYR A 5 37.83 -11.70 -9.32
N ARG A 6 38.43 -10.52 -9.15
CA ARG A 6 38.39 -9.78 -7.89
C ARG A 6 37.00 -9.23 -7.61
N TRP A 7 36.32 -8.67 -8.61
CA TRP A 7 34.94 -8.18 -8.48
C TRP A 7 33.95 -9.32 -8.21
N LEU A 8 34.15 -10.49 -8.82
CA LEU A 8 33.29 -11.67 -8.60
C LEU A 8 33.52 -12.28 -7.21
N MET A 9 34.76 -12.29 -6.69
CA MET A 9 35.05 -12.65 -5.30
C MET A 9 34.53 -11.63 -4.28
N ASP A 10 34.62 -10.33 -4.56
CA ASP A 10 34.10 -9.28 -3.67
C ASP A 10 32.55 -9.31 -3.64
N ALA A 11 31.90 -9.64 -4.75
CA ALA A 11 30.45 -9.83 -4.83
C ALA A 11 29.98 -11.12 -4.14
N ASP A 12 30.74 -12.22 -4.26
CA ASP A 12 30.45 -13.50 -3.60
C ASP A 12 30.66 -13.39 -2.08
N ASN A 13 31.74 -12.74 -1.63
CA ASN A 13 31.99 -12.46 -0.21
C ASN A 13 30.92 -11.53 0.40
N GLY A 14 30.47 -10.51 -0.34
CA GLY A 14 29.38 -9.64 0.10
C GLY A 14 28.04 -10.36 0.18
N ALA A 15 27.76 -11.28 -0.75
CA ALA A 15 26.56 -12.12 -0.70
C ALA A 15 26.62 -13.13 0.47
N THR A 16 27.78 -13.72 0.76
CA THR A 16 27.93 -14.62 1.92
C THR A 16 27.84 -13.89 3.26
N ASP A 17 28.34 -12.66 3.37
CA ASP A 17 28.18 -11.84 4.59
C ASP A 17 26.70 -11.48 4.81
N VAL A 18 25.98 -11.12 3.74
CA VAL A 18 24.54 -10.82 3.81
C VAL A 18 23.71 -12.08 4.11
N LEU A 19 24.10 -13.24 3.58
CA LEU A 19 23.46 -14.52 3.91
C LEU A 19 23.78 -14.96 5.36
N GLN A 20 24.97 -14.66 5.90
CA GLN A 20 25.30 -14.89 7.31
C GLN A 20 24.52 -13.97 8.26
N ASP A 21 24.29 -12.71 7.88
CA ASP A 21 23.47 -11.77 8.65
C ASP A 21 21.97 -12.11 8.57
N LEU A 22 21.53 -12.80 7.51
CA LEU A 22 20.15 -13.27 7.33
C LEU A 22 19.88 -14.67 7.93
N GLU A 23 20.91 -15.43 8.26
CA GLU A 23 20.81 -16.69 9.04
C GLU A 23 20.63 -16.44 10.56
N GLU A 24 20.70 -15.20 11.05
CA GLU A 24 20.13 -14.81 12.37
C GLU A 24 18.58 -14.72 12.29
N GLU A 25 17.94 -15.76 11.76
CA GLU A 25 16.49 -15.99 11.84
C GLU A 25 16.06 -16.09 13.33
N PRO A 26 14.77 -15.89 13.68
CA PRO A 26 14.29 -16.16 15.04
C PRO A 26 14.62 -17.62 15.39
N ASP A 27 15.70 -17.79 16.16
CA ASP A 27 16.32 -19.08 16.34
C ASP A 27 15.28 -20.07 16.85
N VAL A 28 15.19 -21.23 16.19
CA VAL A 28 14.47 -22.39 16.71
C VAL A 28 14.89 -22.65 18.17
N ASN A 29 16.14 -22.30 18.52
CA ASN A 29 16.65 -22.31 19.88
C ASN A 29 15.82 -21.45 20.86
N ASP A 30 15.48 -20.20 20.55
CA ASP A 30 14.75 -19.30 21.48
C ASP A 30 13.33 -19.82 21.75
N TRP A 31 12.66 -20.35 20.72
CA TRP A 31 11.35 -20.99 20.84
C TRP A 31 11.41 -22.29 21.64
N VAL A 32 12.47 -23.07 21.44
CA VAL A 32 12.73 -24.30 22.20
C VAL A 32 13.00 -23.97 23.68
N GLU A 33 13.73 -22.90 23.98
CA GLU A 33 13.96 -22.41 25.34
C GLU A 33 12.65 -22.00 26.05
N ILE A 34 11.78 -21.25 25.37
CA ILE A 34 10.46 -20.86 25.91
C ILE A 34 9.57 -22.08 26.11
N PHE A 35 9.57 -23.03 25.16
CA PHE A 35 8.78 -24.25 25.24
C PHE A 35 9.22 -25.13 26.41
N TRP A 36 10.53 -25.39 26.55
CA TRP A 36 11.07 -26.16 27.67
C TRP A 36 10.89 -25.44 29.00
N GLY A 37 11.02 -24.12 29.03
CA GLY A 37 10.72 -23.32 30.21
C GLY A 37 9.26 -23.46 30.65
N CYS A 38 8.30 -23.39 29.72
CA CYS A 38 6.88 -23.64 30.01
C CYS A 38 6.64 -25.07 30.52
N PHE A 39 7.33 -26.06 29.94
CA PHE A 39 7.24 -27.45 30.36
C PHE A 39 7.78 -27.66 31.79
N LEU A 40 8.90 -27.04 32.13
CA LEU A 40 9.46 -27.06 33.48
C LEU A 40 8.54 -26.39 34.50
N VAL A 41 7.92 -25.26 34.14
CA VAL A 41 6.91 -24.61 34.98
C VAL A 41 5.71 -25.53 35.22
N ALA A 42 5.22 -26.20 34.18
CA ALA A 42 4.09 -27.12 34.31
C ALA A 42 4.42 -28.32 35.22
N ILE A 43 5.59 -28.93 35.06
CA ILE A 43 6.06 -30.03 35.92
C ILE A 43 6.23 -29.55 37.36
N GLY A 44 6.86 -28.39 37.55
CA GLY A 44 7.10 -27.80 38.86
C GLY A 44 5.79 -27.49 39.58
N LEU A 45 4.82 -26.85 38.91
CA LEU A 45 3.49 -26.58 39.47
C LEU A 45 2.75 -27.87 39.81
N HIS A 46 2.77 -28.86 38.93
CA HIS A 46 2.14 -30.15 39.18
C HIS A 46 2.69 -30.80 40.47
N ARG A 47 4.02 -30.75 40.66
CA ARG A 47 4.69 -31.34 41.82
C ARG A 47 4.56 -30.50 43.11
N LEU A 48 4.25 -29.22 42.98
CA LEU A 48 3.96 -28.32 44.10
C LEU A 48 2.57 -28.60 44.70
N PHE A 49 1.57 -28.86 43.84
CA PHE A 49 0.22 -29.24 44.27
C PHE A 49 0.10 -30.72 44.65
N HIS A 50 0.87 -31.60 43.99
CA HIS A 50 0.86 -33.04 44.23
C HIS A 50 2.27 -33.54 44.58
N PRO A 51 2.78 -33.23 45.79
CA PRO A 51 3.99 -33.84 46.31
C PRO A 51 3.70 -35.33 46.51
N GLY A 52 4.40 -36.20 45.79
CA GLY A 52 4.22 -37.65 45.93
C GLY A 52 5.17 -38.23 46.98
N ASP A 53 5.02 -39.52 47.28
CA ASP A 53 5.65 -40.23 48.41
C ASP A 53 7.18 -40.41 48.39
N LEU A 54 7.91 -39.85 47.41
CA LEU A 54 9.36 -40.12 47.25
C LEU A 54 10.24 -39.33 48.22
N LEU A 55 9.77 -38.18 48.72
CA LEU A 55 10.50 -37.28 49.63
C LEU A 55 9.51 -36.67 50.63
N ASP A 56 10.02 -36.06 51.69
CA ASP A 56 9.21 -35.22 52.58
C ASP A 56 8.51 -34.10 51.78
N ASP A 57 7.23 -33.87 52.09
CA ASP A 57 6.35 -32.92 51.39
C ASP A 57 6.98 -31.53 51.29
N SER A 58 7.65 -31.09 52.36
CA SER A 58 8.28 -29.78 52.40
C SER A 58 9.47 -29.72 51.44
N ALA A 59 10.33 -30.74 51.46
CA ALA A 59 11.50 -30.81 50.57
C ALA A 59 11.09 -30.89 49.09
N MET A 60 10.07 -31.68 48.76
CA MET A 60 9.57 -31.83 47.39
C MET A 60 8.96 -30.52 46.86
N ARG A 61 8.24 -29.77 47.71
CA ARG A 61 7.69 -28.45 47.35
C ARG A 61 8.76 -27.40 47.12
N TRP A 62 9.84 -27.40 47.91
CA TRP A 62 10.98 -26.51 47.69
C TRP A 62 11.70 -26.79 46.37
N ILE A 63 11.93 -28.07 46.06
CA ILE A 63 12.53 -28.48 44.78
C ILE A 63 11.61 -28.08 43.62
N ALA A 64 10.30 -28.35 43.74
CA ALA A 64 9.30 -27.98 42.75
C ALA A 64 9.27 -26.46 42.51
N GLY A 65 9.32 -25.65 43.57
CA GLY A 65 9.45 -24.19 43.47
C GLY A 65 10.72 -23.75 42.76
N GLY A 66 11.85 -24.44 43.01
CA GLY A 66 13.10 -24.21 42.28
C GLY A 66 12.99 -24.50 40.78
N VAL A 67 12.31 -25.59 40.39
CA VAL A 67 12.07 -25.95 38.99
C VAL A 67 11.15 -24.94 38.29
N VAL A 68 10.12 -24.43 38.99
CA VAL A 68 9.27 -23.35 38.47
C VAL A 68 10.10 -22.08 38.25
N GLY A 69 10.93 -21.69 39.22
CA GLY A 69 11.79 -20.52 39.10
C GLY A 69 12.79 -20.63 37.94
N LEU A 70 13.38 -21.82 37.75
CA LEU A 70 14.26 -22.10 36.62
C LEU A 70 13.52 -22.00 35.28
N GLY A 71 12.31 -22.55 35.18
CA GLY A 71 11.49 -22.47 33.98
C GLY A 71 11.13 -21.04 33.60
N ILE A 72 10.77 -20.20 34.58
CA ILE A 72 10.49 -18.76 34.35
C ILE A 72 11.75 -18.02 33.89
N ALA A 73 12.91 -18.30 34.50
CA ALA A 73 14.18 -17.69 34.10
C ALA A 73 14.54 -18.04 32.64
N TRP A 74 14.28 -19.29 32.22
CA TRP A 74 14.54 -19.75 30.87
C TRP A 74 13.59 -19.11 29.84
N ILE A 75 12.30 -19.01 30.15
CA ILE A 75 11.32 -18.26 29.32
C ILE A 75 11.75 -16.80 29.17
N GLY A 76 12.16 -16.16 30.28
CA GLY A 76 12.62 -14.78 30.26
C GLY A 76 13.88 -14.57 29.42
N HIS A 77 14.77 -15.56 29.40
CA HIS A 77 15.97 -15.54 28.55
C HIS A 77 15.60 -15.60 27.06
N GLY A 78 14.82 -16.60 26.64
CA GLY A 78 14.40 -16.74 25.24
C GLY A 78 13.57 -15.55 24.73
N LEU A 79 12.68 -15.01 25.57
CA LEU A 79 11.89 -13.82 25.21
C LEU A 79 12.77 -12.57 25.05
N LYS A 80 13.76 -12.39 25.93
CA LYS A 80 14.68 -11.25 25.87
C LYS A 80 15.49 -11.28 24.59
N ASP A 81 16.05 -12.43 24.23
CA ASP A 81 16.93 -12.54 23.06
C ASP A 81 16.13 -12.39 21.77
N MET A 82 14.90 -12.90 21.72
CA MET A 82 13.96 -12.65 20.62
C MET A 82 13.63 -11.16 20.46
N MET A 83 13.35 -10.43 21.55
CA MET A 83 13.08 -8.99 21.51
C MET A 83 14.29 -8.18 21.02
N VAL A 84 15.50 -8.57 21.43
CA VAL A 84 16.74 -7.92 20.97
C VAL A 84 16.96 -8.17 19.47
N LYS A 85 16.64 -9.37 18.98
CA LYS A 85 16.71 -9.71 17.55
C LYS A 85 15.66 -8.95 16.73
N GLU A 86 14.41 -8.88 17.19
CA GLU A 86 13.35 -8.11 16.50
C GLU A 86 13.66 -6.61 16.44
N THR A 87 14.17 -6.03 17.53
CA THR A 87 14.57 -4.61 17.55
C THR A 87 15.77 -4.34 16.65
N ARG A 88 16.76 -5.24 16.60
CA ARG A 88 17.87 -5.17 15.64
C ARG A 88 17.35 -5.26 14.20
N ARG A 89 16.48 -6.22 13.90
CA ARG A 89 15.88 -6.40 12.56
C ARG A 89 15.04 -5.18 12.14
N ALA A 90 14.24 -4.62 13.04
CA ALA A 90 13.46 -3.42 12.78
C ALA A 90 14.38 -2.21 12.52
N THR A 91 15.45 -2.07 13.28
CA THR A 91 16.44 -1.01 13.09
C THR A 91 17.21 -1.20 11.78
N ALA A 92 17.61 -2.43 11.45
CA ALA A 92 18.27 -2.75 10.19
C ALA A 92 17.36 -2.51 8.96
N ALA A 93 16.08 -2.89 9.04
CA ALA A 93 15.09 -2.58 7.99
C ALA A 93 14.91 -1.06 7.79
N LEU A 94 14.88 -0.29 8.89
CA LEU A 94 14.81 1.17 8.82
C LEU A 94 16.08 1.81 8.24
N LEU A 95 17.27 1.28 8.57
CA LEU A 95 18.54 1.82 8.06
C LEU A 95 18.83 1.41 6.61
N ASN A 96 18.47 0.19 6.21
CA ASN A 96 18.78 -0.32 4.87
C ASN A 96 17.78 0.17 3.81
N GLY A 97 16.65 0.78 4.21
CA GLY A 97 15.64 1.27 3.27
C GLY A 97 15.05 0.15 2.39
N GLU A 98 15.27 -1.12 2.73
CA GLU A 98 14.65 -2.27 2.09
C GLU A 98 13.20 -2.38 2.60
N ALA A 99 12.40 -1.41 2.17
CA ALA A 99 11.02 -1.69 1.86
C ALA A 99 11.03 -2.78 0.78
N SER A 100 11.04 -4.03 1.21
CA SER A 100 10.46 -5.08 0.38
C SER A 100 9.10 -4.53 -0.08
N PRO A 101 8.76 -4.53 -1.37
CA PRO A 101 7.49 -4.02 -1.86
C PRO A 101 6.40 -5.02 -1.45
N SER A 102 6.14 -5.12 -0.15
CA SER A 102 4.96 -5.78 0.37
C SER A 102 3.81 -4.87 0.01
N VAL A 103 3.00 -5.34 -0.94
CA VAL A 103 1.72 -4.76 -1.32
C VAL A 103 1.02 -4.24 -0.06
N ASP A 104 0.79 -2.94 0.00
CA ASP A 104 0.29 -2.27 1.19
C ASP A 104 -1.20 -2.62 1.36
N TYR A 105 -1.49 -3.71 2.09
CA TYR A 105 -2.86 -4.20 2.29
C TYR A 105 -3.76 -3.18 3.02
N SER A 106 -3.16 -2.20 3.68
CA SER A 106 -3.85 -1.07 4.29
C SER A 106 -4.42 -0.11 3.23
N LEU A 107 -3.64 0.21 2.20
CA LEU A 107 -4.03 1.02 1.05
C LEU A 107 -5.09 0.31 0.21
N ILE A 108 -4.91 -0.98 -0.09
CA ILE A 108 -5.90 -1.77 -0.84
C ILE A 108 -7.23 -1.86 -0.08
N ARG A 109 -7.20 -1.99 1.25
CA ARG A 109 -8.42 -2.02 2.07
C ARG A 109 -9.14 -0.68 2.03
N ASP A 110 -8.42 0.43 2.09
CA ASP A 110 -9.01 1.77 2.05
C ASP A 110 -9.61 2.07 0.67
N VAL A 111 -8.91 1.69 -0.40
CA VAL A 111 -9.38 1.68 -1.81
C VAL A 111 -10.69 0.92 -1.96
N LEU A 112 -10.83 -0.23 -1.30
CA LEU A 112 -12.05 -1.04 -1.37
C LEU A 112 -13.19 -0.54 -0.49
N LEU A 113 -12.90 0.19 0.60
CA LEU A 113 -13.91 0.70 1.52
C LEU A 113 -14.55 2.02 1.05
N HIS A 114 -13.83 2.82 0.26
CA HIS A 114 -14.27 4.14 -0.18
C HIS A 114 -14.19 4.36 -1.71
N PRO A 115 -14.71 3.46 -2.57
CA PRO A 115 -14.53 3.53 -4.02
C PRO A 115 -15.02 4.86 -4.66
N SER A 116 -16.02 5.53 -4.06
CA SER A 116 -16.47 6.86 -4.50
C SER A 116 -15.46 7.98 -4.24
N GLU A 117 -14.69 7.89 -3.14
CA GLU A 117 -13.64 8.86 -2.82
C GLU A 117 -12.45 8.68 -3.76
N TYR A 118 -12.13 7.45 -4.15
CA TYR A 118 -11.06 7.18 -5.11
C TYR A 118 -11.41 7.59 -6.55
N ARG A 119 -12.70 7.53 -6.96
CA ARG A 119 -13.16 8.17 -8.21
C ARG A 119 -12.92 9.68 -8.20
N THR A 120 -13.14 10.32 -7.05
CA THR A 120 -12.86 11.76 -6.85
C THR A 120 -11.36 12.03 -6.88
N PHE A 121 -10.54 11.13 -6.35
CA PHE A 121 -9.08 11.21 -6.45
C PHE A 121 -8.59 11.11 -7.89
N LEU A 122 -9.09 10.15 -8.68
CA LEU A 122 -8.75 10.05 -10.10
C LEU A 122 -9.15 11.32 -10.86
N GLN A 123 -10.35 11.86 -10.59
CA GLN A 123 -10.78 13.14 -11.15
C GLN A 123 -9.80 14.28 -10.82
N PHE A 124 -9.38 14.39 -9.56
CA PHE A 124 -8.42 15.40 -9.13
C PHE A 124 -7.04 15.23 -9.79
N ALA A 125 -6.58 13.99 -9.96
CA ALA A 125 -5.33 13.70 -10.67
C ALA A 125 -5.38 14.14 -12.14
N TYR A 126 -6.49 13.88 -12.83
CA TYR A 126 -6.72 14.41 -14.18
C TYR A 126 -6.77 15.94 -14.21
N GLU A 127 -7.48 16.58 -13.27
CA GLU A 127 -7.54 18.05 -13.18
C GLU A 127 -6.15 18.67 -13.00
N GLN A 128 -5.30 18.04 -12.19
CA GLN A 128 -3.92 18.46 -11.98
C GLN A 128 -3.06 18.28 -13.24
N ALA A 129 -3.21 17.15 -13.95
CA ALA A 129 -2.50 16.88 -15.19
C ALA A 129 -2.93 17.81 -16.34
N PHE A 130 -4.17 18.29 -16.34
CA PHE A 130 -4.66 19.25 -17.34
C PHE A 130 -4.36 20.71 -16.99
N SER A 131 -3.87 21.01 -15.79
CA SER A 131 -3.69 22.39 -15.31
C SER A 131 -2.67 23.21 -16.10
N ASP A 132 -1.72 22.57 -16.78
CA ASP A 132 -0.75 23.22 -17.65
C ASP A 132 -1.11 23.13 -19.14
N GLY A 133 -2.25 22.50 -19.46
CA GLY A 133 -2.76 22.29 -20.81
C GLY A 133 -1.96 21.28 -21.65
N ILE A 134 -1.01 20.53 -21.06
CA ILE A 134 -0.16 19.58 -21.78
C ILE A 134 -0.14 18.25 -21.04
N LEU A 135 -0.80 17.26 -21.62
CA LEU A 135 -0.79 15.90 -21.08
C LEU A 135 0.42 15.13 -21.62
N THR A 136 1.36 14.79 -20.75
CA THR A 136 2.57 14.01 -21.11
C THR A 136 2.31 12.50 -21.16
N GLU A 137 3.21 11.77 -21.81
CA GLU A 137 3.12 10.30 -21.90
C GLU A 137 3.31 9.63 -20.52
N GLU A 138 4.18 10.18 -19.68
CA GLU A 138 4.40 9.72 -18.30
C GLU A 138 3.13 9.90 -17.46
N GLU A 139 2.48 11.07 -17.51
CA GLU A 139 1.22 11.33 -16.79
C GLU A 139 0.08 10.44 -17.28
N MET A 140 0.03 10.14 -18.58
CA MET A 140 -0.95 9.22 -19.14
C MET A 140 -0.78 7.79 -18.63
N GLU A 141 0.47 7.33 -18.48
CA GLU A 141 0.77 6.01 -17.93
C GLU A 141 0.34 5.94 -16.47
N GLU A 142 0.70 6.94 -15.66
CA GLU A 142 0.29 7.03 -14.24
C GLU A 142 -1.24 7.03 -14.07
N LEU A 143 -1.95 7.83 -14.86
CA LEU A 143 -3.43 7.89 -14.82
C LEU A 143 -4.06 6.56 -15.25
N SER A 144 -3.47 5.87 -16.23
CA SER A 144 -3.91 4.53 -16.65
C SER A 144 -3.69 3.48 -15.57
N GLU A 145 -2.59 3.56 -14.82
CA GLU A 145 -2.34 2.67 -13.69
C GLU A 145 -3.35 2.89 -12.56
N ILE A 146 -3.65 4.14 -12.23
CA ILE A 146 -4.68 4.47 -11.23
C ILE A 146 -6.05 3.95 -11.70
N ALA A 147 -6.43 4.18 -12.95
CA ALA A 147 -7.69 3.68 -13.50
C ALA A 147 -7.82 2.14 -13.42
N LYS A 148 -6.74 1.40 -13.73
CA LYS A 148 -6.69 -0.06 -13.59
C LYS A 148 -6.79 -0.51 -12.14
N ALA A 149 -6.14 0.20 -11.22
CA ALA A 149 -6.22 -0.09 -9.79
C ALA A 149 -7.64 0.10 -9.23
N LEU A 150 -8.44 0.98 -9.85
CA LEU A 150 -9.83 1.26 -9.50
C LEU A 150 -10.85 0.38 -10.23
N ASP A 151 -10.41 -0.55 -11.09
CA ASP A 151 -11.28 -1.44 -11.87
C ASP A 151 -12.35 -0.68 -12.69
N LEU A 152 -11.97 0.48 -13.23
CA LEU A 152 -12.85 1.33 -14.04
C LEU A 152 -12.83 0.90 -15.51
N ASN A 153 -13.99 0.90 -16.15
CA ASN A 153 -14.09 0.63 -17.59
C ASN A 153 -13.67 1.85 -18.42
N ASP A 154 -13.21 1.64 -19.66
CA ASP A 154 -12.79 2.71 -20.58
C ASP A 154 -13.82 3.86 -20.71
N PRO A 155 -15.15 3.62 -20.76
CA PRO A 155 -16.14 4.70 -20.80
C PRO A 155 -16.20 5.51 -19.51
N GLU A 156 -16.01 4.88 -18.35
CA GLU A 156 -16.02 5.56 -17.05
C GLU A 156 -14.78 6.44 -16.88
N VAL A 157 -13.61 5.94 -17.28
CA VAL A 157 -12.35 6.71 -17.29
C VAL A 157 -12.47 7.92 -18.20
N SER A 158 -13.00 7.73 -19.41
CA SER A 158 -13.20 8.81 -20.39
C SER A 158 -14.16 9.88 -19.88
N ARG A 159 -15.18 9.48 -19.10
CA ARG A 159 -16.10 10.40 -18.44
C ARG A 159 -15.39 11.25 -17.40
N ILE A 160 -14.63 10.60 -16.51
CA ILE A 160 -13.87 11.27 -15.46
C ILE A 160 -12.85 12.24 -16.08
N ALA A 161 -12.14 11.81 -17.12
CA ALA A 161 -11.20 12.63 -17.87
C ALA A 161 -11.88 13.84 -18.52
N THR A 162 -13.06 13.67 -19.11
CA THR A 162 -13.81 14.77 -19.73
C THR A 162 -14.29 15.79 -18.69
N ILE A 163 -14.80 15.32 -17.54
CA ILE A 163 -15.20 16.19 -16.43
C ILE A 163 -14.00 16.99 -15.91
N ALA A 164 -12.87 16.30 -15.72
CA ALA A 164 -11.65 16.92 -15.23
C ALA A 164 -11.08 17.95 -16.21
N ALA A 165 -11.08 17.66 -17.52
CA ALA A 165 -10.63 18.59 -18.55
C ALA A 165 -11.49 19.86 -18.59
N ILE A 166 -12.82 19.70 -18.47
CA ILE A 166 -13.75 20.84 -18.40
C ILE A 166 -13.55 21.62 -17.10
N ASN A 167 -13.39 20.96 -15.96
CA ASN A 167 -13.14 21.63 -14.68
C ASN A 167 -11.82 22.41 -14.70
N SER A 168 -10.77 21.87 -15.33
CA SER A 168 -9.49 22.56 -15.52
C SER A 168 -9.68 23.83 -16.34
N ALA A 169 -10.34 23.73 -17.50
CA ALA A 169 -10.64 24.88 -18.37
C ALA A 169 -11.58 25.91 -17.71
N LEU A 170 -12.34 25.50 -16.71
CA LEU A 170 -13.23 26.37 -15.94
C LEU A 170 -12.54 27.03 -14.74
N ALA A 171 -11.32 26.64 -14.38
CA ALA A 171 -10.64 27.13 -13.18
C ALA A 171 -10.19 28.59 -13.33
N ASP A 172 -9.75 28.99 -14.52
CA ASP A 172 -9.35 30.35 -14.86
C ASP A 172 -10.43 31.13 -15.64
N GLY A 173 -11.52 30.45 -16.02
CA GLY A 173 -12.66 31.01 -16.74
C GLY A 173 -12.37 31.32 -18.20
N GLN A 174 -11.27 30.79 -18.76
CA GLN A 174 -10.91 30.92 -20.16
C GLN A 174 -10.53 29.58 -20.76
N VAL A 175 -10.97 29.31 -21.99
CA VAL A 175 -10.65 28.05 -22.66
C VAL A 175 -9.62 28.29 -23.74
N SER A 176 -8.42 27.76 -23.55
CA SER A 176 -7.38 27.77 -24.57
C SER A 176 -7.61 26.69 -25.64
N GLU A 177 -7.02 26.87 -26.83
CA GLU A 177 -7.12 25.88 -27.90
C GLU A 177 -6.53 24.51 -27.51
N ALA A 178 -5.50 24.50 -26.65
CA ALA A 178 -4.94 23.26 -26.11
C ALA A 178 -5.95 22.50 -25.25
N GLU A 179 -6.68 23.21 -24.38
CA GLU A 179 -7.71 22.62 -23.54
C GLU A 179 -8.92 22.14 -24.35
N ARG A 180 -9.29 22.83 -25.42
CA ARG A 180 -10.35 22.37 -26.35
C ARG A 180 -9.99 21.02 -26.97
N ILE A 181 -8.73 20.84 -27.38
CA ILE A 181 -8.23 19.57 -27.93
C ILE A 181 -8.26 18.47 -26.86
N LEU A 182 -7.87 18.79 -25.61
CA LEU A 182 -7.90 17.84 -24.50
C LEU A 182 -9.32 17.38 -24.17
N ILE A 183 -10.27 18.32 -24.08
CA ILE A 183 -11.69 18.03 -23.84
C ILE A 183 -12.24 17.15 -24.97
N HIS A 184 -11.97 17.50 -26.24
CA HIS A 184 -12.43 16.72 -27.38
C HIS A 184 -11.85 15.30 -27.35
N ASN A 185 -10.55 15.14 -27.12
CA ASN A 185 -9.89 13.84 -27.07
C ASN A 185 -10.41 12.95 -25.93
N ALA A 186 -10.66 13.54 -24.75
CA ALA A 186 -11.24 12.83 -23.61
C ALA A 186 -12.70 12.41 -23.86
N ALA A 187 -13.42 13.17 -24.69
CA ALA A 187 -14.84 12.97 -24.99
C ALA A 187 -15.11 11.98 -26.14
N ILE A 188 -14.15 11.70 -27.02
CA ILE A 188 -14.28 10.74 -28.14
C ILE A 188 -14.79 9.35 -27.69
N PRO A 189 -14.23 8.72 -26.63
CA PRO A 189 -14.61 7.36 -26.26
C PRO A 189 -16.00 7.27 -25.60
N LEU A 190 -16.61 8.41 -25.23
CA LEU A 190 -17.97 8.47 -24.67
C LEU A 190 -19.06 8.29 -25.73
N GLY A 191 -18.70 8.26 -27.01
CA GLY A 191 -19.67 8.06 -28.09
C GLY A 191 -20.67 9.20 -28.23
N PHE A 192 -20.30 10.42 -27.80
CA PHE A 192 -21.15 11.59 -27.99
C PHE A 192 -21.56 11.75 -29.45
N SER A 193 -22.81 12.18 -29.66
CA SER A 193 -23.30 12.52 -30.99
C SER A 193 -22.65 13.80 -31.52
N ASP A 194 -22.59 13.95 -32.85
CA ASP A 194 -22.10 15.17 -33.52
C ASP A 194 -22.82 16.45 -33.04
N GLU A 195 -24.07 16.33 -32.56
CA GLU A 195 -24.82 17.45 -31.99
C GLU A 195 -24.33 17.84 -30.60
N GLN A 196 -23.97 16.86 -29.76
CA GLN A 196 -23.40 17.10 -28.44
C GLN A 196 -21.99 17.69 -28.55
N PHE A 197 -21.17 17.21 -29.47
CA PHE A 197 -19.87 17.81 -29.77
C PHE A 197 -20.00 19.25 -30.26
N LYS A 198 -20.97 19.55 -31.14
CA LYS A 198 -21.23 20.93 -31.57
C LYS A 198 -21.71 21.84 -30.44
N SER A 199 -22.50 21.32 -29.51
CA SER A 199 -22.93 22.07 -28.34
C SER A 199 -21.75 22.41 -27.44
N ILE A 200 -20.85 21.44 -27.20
CA ILE A 200 -19.58 21.64 -26.50
C ILE A 200 -18.73 22.67 -27.24
N ASP A 201 -18.51 22.51 -28.55
CA ASP A 201 -17.72 23.44 -29.36
C ASP A 201 -18.28 24.87 -29.33
N SER A 202 -19.60 25.03 -29.38
CA SER A 202 -20.25 26.35 -29.33
C SER A 202 -20.11 27.03 -27.97
N ALA A 203 -20.14 26.25 -26.88
CA ALA A 203 -19.94 26.74 -25.52
C ALA A 203 -18.46 27.03 -25.22
N LEU A 204 -17.55 26.54 -26.06
CA LEU A 204 -16.10 26.76 -25.94
C LEU A 204 -15.57 27.72 -27.03
N GLU A 205 -16.43 28.29 -27.88
CA GLU A 205 -16.02 29.07 -29.08
C GLU A 205 -15.61 30.51 -28.75
N ASP A 206 -16.27 31.14 -27.77
CA ASP A 206 -15.96 32.50 -27.34
C ASP A 206 -14.78 32.56 -26.34
N GLY A 207 -14.28 31.39 -25.93
CA GLY A 207 -13.17 31.21 -25.01
C GLY A 207 -13.48 31.63 -23.58
N VAL A 208 -14.74 31.89 -23.21
CA VAL A 208 -15.16 32.31 -21.87
C VAL A 208 -16.43 31.55 -21.48
N ILE A 209 -16.32 30.61 -20.53
CA ILE A 209 -17.47 29.82 -20.11
C ILE A 209 -18.27 30.54 -19.01
N ASP A 210 -19.57 30.74 -19.23
CA ASP A 210 -20.49 31.26 -18.22
C ASP A 210 -21.07 30.17 -17.28
N ASP A 211 -21.70 30.59 -16.18
CA ASP A 211 -22.29 29.67 -15.20
C ASP A 211 -23.41 28.78 -15.77
N ASN A 212 -24.12 29.24 -16.81
CA ASN A 212 -25.19 28.49 -17.46
C ASN A 212 -24.61 27.43 -18.41
N GLU A 213 -23.57 27.78 -19.16
CA GLU A 213 -22.81 26.89 -20.04
C GLU A 213 -22.09 25.82 -19.22
N ARG A 214 -21.45 26.19 -18.10
CA ARG A 214 -20.92 25.24 -17.11
C ARG A 214 -21.97 24.22 -16.70
N LYS A 215 -23.18 24.68 -16.35
CA LYS A 215 -24.26 23.80 -15.90
C LYS A 215 -24.73 22.88 -17.03
N MET A 216 -24.87 23.40 -18.24
CA MET A 216 -25.27 22.64 -19.43
C MET A 216 -24.25 21.55 -19.77
N LEU A 217 -22.95 21.87 -19.77
CA LEU A 217 -21.87 20.90 -20.01
C LEU A 217 -21.84 19.80 -18.94
N MET A 218 -21.99 20.17 -17.67
CA MET A 218 -22.05 19.21 -16.56
C MET A 218 -23.31 18.34 -16.61
N GLU A 219 -24.45 18.88 -17.03
CA GLU A 219 -25.70 18.13 -17.18
C GLU A 219 -25.65 17.16 -18.36
N MET A 220 -25.02 17.55 -19.48
CA MET A 220 -24.77 16.67 -20.62
C MET A 220 -23.89 15.46 -20.26
N ILE A 221 -22.92 15.64 -19.36
CA ILE A 221 -21.99 14.57 -18.95
C ILE A 221 -22.56 13.76 -17.78
N GLY A 222 -23.22 14.43 -16.83
CA GLY A 222 -23.85 13.82 -15.65
C GLY A 222 -25.15 13.07 -15.97
N GLY A 223 -25.88 13.47 -17.02
CA GLY A 223 -27.09 12.78 -17.48
C GLY A 223 -26.86 11.32 -17.89
N LEU A 224 -25.62 10.97 -18.24
CA LEU A 224 -25.20 9.60 -18.55
C LEU A 224 -24.98 8.71 -17.31
N GLN A 225 -25.13 9.22 -16.08
CA GLN A 225 -25.16 8.39 -14.86
C GLN A 225 -26.42 7.52 -14.76
N ASN A 226 -27.49 7.87 -15.48
CA ASN A 226 -28.83 7.27 -15.27
C ASN A 226 -29.27 6.28 -16.36
N GLU A 227 -28.47 6.03 -17.41
CA GLU A 227 -28.86 5.15 -18.52
C GLU A 227 -28.30 3.72 -18.44
N GLU A 228 -27.46 3.41 -17.44
CA GLU A 228 -26.86 2.08 -17.25
C GLU A 228 -27.28 1.42 -15.90
N GLU A 229 -28.55 1.58 -15.48
CA GLU A 229 -29.21 0.63 -14.56
C GLU A 229 -30.01 -0.44 -15.32
#